data_AF-A0A1E4GP43-F1
#
_entry.id   AF-A0A1E4GP43-F1
#
_cell.length_a   1.000
_cell.length_b   1.000
_cell.length_c   1.000
_cell.angle_alpha   90.00
_cell.angle_beta   90.00
_cell.angle_gamma   90.00
#
_symmetry.space_group_name_H-M   'P 1'
#
loop_
_entity.id
_entity.type
_entity.pdbx_description
1 polymer ?
#
loop_
_entity_poly.entity_id
_entity_poly.type
_entity_poly.pdbx_seq_one_letter_code
_entity_poly.pdbx_strand_id
1 'polypeptide(L)'
;MARIAPELLIKDDRYNVVAGEGVFAVVYDGRVINLVDTAFNQRKYLRTLFANPGLAKTLASRLNRQFETDRFTVAEFASVAEVRRLGENGPEVVVPLRRVGK
;
A
#
# COMPACT_ATOMS: atom_id res chain seq x y z
N MET A 1 -10.96 -18.54 -9.09
CA MET A 1 -10.97 -17.33 -9.93
C MET A 1 -9.64 -17.24 -10.66
N ALA A 2 -9.64 -17.13 -11.99
CA ALA A 2 -8.42 -16.86 -12.74
C ALA A 2 -7.89 -15.47 -12.37
N ARG A 3 -6.61 -15.34 -12.04
CA ARG A 3 -5.97 -14.02 -11.94
C ARG A 3 -5.82 -13.48 -13.35
N ILE A 4 -6.55 -12.42 -13.66
CA ILE A 4 -6.26 -11.61 -14.84
C ILE A 4 -4.92 -10.94 -14.58
N ALA A 5 -3.98 -11.05 -15.51
CA ALA A 5 -2.70 -10.36 -15.39
C ALA A 5 -2.95 -8.84 -15.40
N PRO A 6 -2.23 -8.05 -14.59
CA PRO A 6 -2.41 -6.61 -14.58
C PRO A 6 -2.05 -6.03 -15.96
N GLU A 7 -2.77 -5.00 -16.39
CA GLU A 7 -2.54 -4.32 -17.66
C GLU A 7 -1.14 -3.71 -17.70
N LEU A 8 -0.40 -3.95 -18.79
CA LEU A 8 0.92 -3.35 -19.02
C LEU A 8 0.73 -1.94 -19.61
N LEU A 9 1.17 -0.92 -18.87
CA LEU A 9 1.06 0.49 -19.28
C LEU A 9 2.31 0.97 -20.03
N ILE A 10 3.51 0.60 -19.54
CA ILE A 10 4.79 0.94 -20.18
C ILE A 10 5.69 -0.28 -20.11
N LYS A 11 6.28 -0.63 -21.25
CA LYS A 11 7.31 -1.66 -21.36
C LYS A 11 8.69 -1.00 -21.37
N ASP A 12 9.59 -1.52 -20.55
CA ASP A 12 10.99 -1.08 -20.46
C ASP A 12 11.86 -2.30 -20.13
N ASP A 13 13.16 -2.23 -20.47
CA ASP A 13 14.08 -3.34 -20.28
C ASP A 13 14.38 -3.63 -18.80
N ARG A 14 14.28 -2.62 -17.93
CA ARG A 14 14.56 -2.74 -16.50
C ARG A 14 13.28 -2.78 -15.66
N TYR A 15 12.28 -1.96 -15.97
CA TYR A 15 11.05 -1.87 -15.17
C TYR A 15 9.78 -1.70 -16.00
N ASN A 16 8.97 -2.75 -16.07
CA ASN A 16 7.61 -2.64 -16.61
C ASN A 16 6.70 -1.84 -15.66
N VAL A 17 5.93 -0.90 -16.20
CA VAL A 17 4.86 -0.20 -15.48
C VAL A 17 3.55 -0.92 -15.74
N VAL A 18 2.93 -1.44 -14.69
CA VAL A 18 1.64 -2.14 -14.75
C VAL A 18 0.57 -1.38 -13.97
N ALA A 19 -0.68 -1.49 -14.41
CA ALA A 19 -1.82 -0.93 -13.71
C ALA A 19 -1.96 -1.58 -12.32
N GLY A 20 -2.25 -0.76 -11.30
CA GLY A 20 -2.59 -1.23 -9.97
C GLY A 20 -4.05 -1.65 -9.88
N GLU A 21 -4.34 -2.67 -9.07
CA GLU A 21 -5.71 -3.15 -8.83
C GLU A 21 -6.49 -2.25 -7.85
N GLY A 22 -5.80 -1.56 -6.95
CA GLY A 22 -6.42 -0.74 -5.89
C GLY A 22 -5.42 -0.29 -4.84
N VAL A 23 -5.89 0.12 -3.66
CA VAL A 23 -5.02 0.43 -2.52
C VAL A 23 -5.26 -0.61 -1.43
N PHE A 24 -4.21 -1.38 -1.12
CA PHE A 24 -4.25 -2.44 -0.11
C PHE A 24 -3.30 -2.10 1.02
N ALA A 25 -3.75 -2.19 2.27
CA ALA A 25 -2.89 -2.04 3.44
C ALA A 25 -2.82 -3.35 4.23
N VAL A 26 -1.66 -3.65 4.80
CA VAL A 26 -1.58 -4.58 5.92
C VAL A 26 -2.09 -3.87 7.17
N VAL A 27 -3.01 -4.50 7.89
CA VAL A 27 -3.59 -3.99 9.13
C VAL A 27 -3.33 -4.98 10.26
N TYR A 28 -3.31 -4.48 11.49
CA TYR A 28 -3.23 -5.27 12.71
C TYR A 28 -4.36 -4.84 13.64
N ASP A 29 -5.21 -5.77 14.05
CA ASP A 29 -6.42 -5.49 14.85
C ASP A 29 -7.28 -4.36 14.27
N GLY A 30 -7.49 -4.41 12.95
CA GLY A 30 -8.29 -3.42 12.23
C GLY A 30 -7.65 -2.04 12.09
N ARG A 31 -6.38 -1.86 12.48
CA ARG A 31 -5.64 -0.59 12.34
C ARG A 31 -4.59 -0.67 11.26
N VAL A 32 -4.50 0.37 10.43
CA VAL A 32 -3.38 0.53 9.50
C VAL A 32 -2.08 0.68 10.28
N ILE A 33 -1.05 -0.04 9.85
CA ILE A 33 0.26 -0.04 10.52
C ILE A 33 1.37 0.48 9.61
N ASN A 34 2.46 0.93 10.21
CA ASN A 34 3.76 1.02 9.56
C ASN A 34 4.72 0.08 10.28
N LEU A 35 5.69 -0.48 9.55
CA LEU A 35 6.82 -1.14 10.18
C LEU A 35 7.95 -0.14 10.33
N VAL A 36 8.63 -0.18 11.46
CA VAL A 36 9.85 0.61 11.69
C VAL A 36 11.01 -0.37 11.69
N ASP A 37 11.95 -0.15 10.79
CA ASP A 37 13.22 -0.85 10.86
C ASP A 37 14.06 -0.25 11.99
N THR A 38 14.36 -1.08 12.98
CA THR A 38 15.18 -0.72 14.15
C THR A 38 16.63 -1.17 14.01
N ALA A 39 16.99 -1.88 12.94
CA ALA A 39 18.35 -2.39 12.73
C ALA A 39 19.34 -1.30 12.30
N PHE A 40 18.85 -0.23 11.66
CA PHE A 40 19.66 0.91 11.27
C PHE A 40 19.43 2.06 12.27
N ASN A 41 20.49 2.79 12.63
CA ASN A 41 20.46 3.97 13.54
C ASN A 41 19.50 5.10 13.12
N GLN A 42 18.77 4.92 12.02
CA GLN A 42 17.70 5.79 11.57
C GLN A 42 16.41 4.97 11.48
N ARG A 43 15.36 5.42 12.19
CA ARG A 43 14.03 4.83 12.10
C ARG A 43 13.49 4.99 10.67
N LYS A 44 13.61 3.94 9.86
CA LYS A 44 13.06 3.91 8.51
C LYS A 44 11.70 3.23 8.52
N TYR A 45 10.67 3.96 8.11
CA TYR A 45 9.36 3.36 7.89
C TYR A 45 9.39 2.50 6.63
N LEU A 46 8.98 1.24 6.77
CA LEU A 46 8.83 0.33 5.64
C LEU A 46 7.40 0.41 5.09
N ARG A 47 7.29 0.19 3.78
CA ARG A 47 6.02 0.25 3.05
C ARG A 47 5.07 -0.88 3.49
N THR A 48 3.87 -0.52 3.90
CA THR A 48 2.76 -1.43 4.26
C THR A 48 1.52 -1.24 3.37
N LEU A 49 1.59 -0.29 2.43
CA LEU A 49 0.57 0.07 1.46
C LEU A 49 0.99 -0.36 0.05
N PHE A 50 0.14 -1.09 -0.66
CA PHE A 50 0.44 -1.72 -1.94
C PHE A 50 -0.65 -1.41 -2.98
N ALA A 51 -0.23 -1.29 -4.24
CA ALA A 51 -1.16 -1.13 -5.36
C ALA A 51 -1.81 -2.44 -5.82
N ASN A 52 -1.32 -3.58 -5.30
CA ASN A 52 -1.75 -4.94 -5.67
C ASN A 52 -1.90 -5.81 -4.41
N PRO A 53 -2.92 -6.68 -4.33
CA PRO A 53 -3.22 -7.44 -3.11
C PRO A 53 -2.18 -8.53 -2.81
N GLY A 54 -1.47 -9.02 -3.83
CA GLY A 54 -0.49 -10.10 -3.69
C GLY A 54 0.63 -9.74 -2.71
N LEU A 55 1.22 -8.54 -2.84
CA LEU A 55 2.30 -8.10 -1.95
C LEU A 55 1.81 -7.86 -0.52
N ALA A 56 0.61 -7.30 -0.35
CA ALA A 56 -0.01 -7.11 0.95
C ALA A 56 -0.22 -8.45 1.67
N LYS A 57 -0.76 -9.47 0.96
CA LYS A 57 -0.98 -10.82 1.49
C LYS A 57 0.32 -11.51 1.89
N THR A 58 1.36 -11.39 1.06
CA THR A 58 2.70 -11.93 1.37
C THR A 58 3.27 -11.28 2.62
N LEU A 59 3.16 -9.96 2.76
CA LEU A 59 3.65 -9.25 3.95
C LEU A 59 2.87 -9.68 5.20
N ALA A 60 1.54 -9.71 5.16
CA ALA A 60 0.72 -10.13 6.29
C ALA A 60 1.05 -11.55 6.75
N SER A 61 1.18 -12.50 5.82
CA SER A 61 1.58 -13.89 6.11
C SER A 61 2.96 -13.97 6.77
N ARG A 62 3.94 -13.21 6.26
CA ARG A 62 5.29 -13.15 6.86
C ARG A 62 5.26 -12.61 8.29
N LEU A 63 4.48 -11.55 8.55
CA LEU A 63 4.35 -10.96 9.89
C LEU A 63 3.63 -11.91 10.84
N ASN A 64 2.55 -12.55 10.41
CA ASN A 64 1.84 -13.58 11.16
C ASN A 64 2.78 -14.71 11.60
N ARG A 65 3.62 -15.20 10.68
CA ARG A 65 4.65 -16.21 11.01
C ARG A 65 5.72 -15.69 11.97
N GLN A 66 6.18 -14.46 11.79
CA GLN A 66 7.25 -13.87 12.60
C GLN A 66 6.84 -13.59 14.04
N PHE A 67 5.60 -13.14 14.24
CA PHE A 67 5.06 -12.74 15.55
C PHE A 67 4.09 -13.78 16.14
N GLU A 68 4.06 -14.99 15.57
CA GLU A 68 3.21 -16.11 16.01
C GLU A 68 1.76 -15.70 16.25
N THR A 69 1.16 -15.01 15.28
CA THR A 69 -0.20 -14.48 15.35
C THR A 69 -0.90 -14.60 14.01
N ASP A 70 -2.20 -14.35 13.97
CA ASP A 70 -3.05 -14.30 12.77
C ASP A 70 -3.72 -12.92 12.59
N ARG A 71 -3.41 -11.97 13.47
CA ARG A 71 -4.05 -10.65 13.55
C ARG A 71 -3.59 -9.68 12.45
N PHE A 72 -2.52 -9.99 11.72
CA PHE A 72 -2.17 -9.26 10.52
C PHE A 72 -3.07 -9.69 9.36
N THR A 73 -3.89 -8.78 8.87
CA THR A 73 -4.81 -9.01 7.75
C THR A 73 -4.62 -7.94 6.67
N VAL A 74 -5.32 -8.07 5.54
CA VAL A 74 -5.25 -7.10 4.43
C VAL A 74 -6.58 -6.39 4.30
N ALA A 75 -6.54 -5.06 4.28
CA ALA A 75 -7.69 -4.22 4.00
C ALA A 75 -7.54 -3.59 2.60
N GLU A 76 -8.63 -3.59 1.83
CA GLU A 76 -8.75 -2.86 0.56
C GLU A 76 -9.47 -1.53 0.81
N PHE A 77 -8.92 -0.43 0.30
CA PHE A 77 -9.49 0.90 0.42
C PHE A 77 -10.29 1.22 -0.83
N ALA A 78 -11.61 1.26 -0.69
CA ALA A 78 -12.54 1.66 -1.74
C ALA A 78 -12.54 3.19 -1.92
N SER A 79 -11.54 3.72 -2.61
CA SER A 79 -11.63 4.91 -3.46
C SER A 79 -10.24 5.27 -3.98
N VAL A 80 -10.05 5.12 -5.29
CA VAL A 80 -9.01 5.87 -5.98
C VAL A 80 -9.53 7.31 -6.00
N ALA A 81 -9.03 8.18 -5.13
CA ALA A 81 -9.24 9.61 -5.32
C ALA A 81 -8.79 9.95 -6.75
N GLU A 82 -9.61 10.68 -7.51
CA GLU A 82 -9.26 11.12 -8.86
C GLU A 82 -7.88 11.80 -8.84
N VAL A 83 -6.90 11.20 -9.52
CA VAL A 83 -5.59 11.82 -9.71
C VAL A 83 -5.72 12.81 -10.87
N ARG A 84 -6.01 14.08 -10.58
CA ARG A 84 -5.93 15.14 -11.60
C ARG A 84 -4.46 15.45 -11.91
N ARG A 85 -4.14 15.65 -13.20
CA ARG A 85 -2.80 16.07 -13.64
C ARG A 85 -2.37 17.33 -12.87
N LEU A 86 -1.17 17.27 -12.32
CA LEU A 86 -0.54 18.34 -11.54
C LEU A 86 -0.16 19.50 -12.48
N GLY A 87 -0.67 20.71 -12.22
CA GLY A 87 -0.05 21.94 -12.70
C GLY A 87 1.21 22.28 -11.89
N GLU A 88 1.98 23.28 -12.33
CA GLU A 88 3.35 23.60 -11.86
C GLU A 88 3.52 23.90 -10.35
N ASN A 89 2.46 23.95 -9.55
CA ASN A 89 2.46 24.49 -8.18
C ASN A 89 2.37 23.46 -7.04
N GLY A 90 2.66 22.17 -7.28
CA GLY A 90 2.78 21.17 -6.22
C GLY A 90 1.44 20.55 -5.75
N PRO A 91 1.47 19.64 -4.76
CA PRO A 91 0.36 18.72 -4.50
C PRO A 91 -0.79 19.40 -3.74
N GLU A 92 -1.96 19.50 -4.38
CA GLU A 92 -3.23 19.72 -3.68
C GLU A 92 -4.01 18.39 -3.63
N VAL A 93 -4.13 17.85 -2.41
CA VAL A 93 -4.76 16.56 -2.14
C VAL A 93 -6.23 16.81 -1.80
N VAL A 94 -7.15 16.57 -2.75
CA VAL A 94 -8.59 16.47 -2.44
C VAL A 94 -8.90 15.00 -2.10
N VAL A 95 -8.45 14.59 -0.93
CA VAL A 95 -9.04 13.42 -0.23
C VAL A 95 -10.20 14.00 0.58
N PRO A 96 -11.32 13.27 0.81
CA PRO A 96 -12.17 13.57 1.96
C PRO A 96 -11.32 13.36 3.22
N LEU A 97 -10.50 14.36 3.56
CA LEU A 97 -9.69 14.40 4.76
C LEU A 97 -10.67 14.49 5.91
N ARG A 98 -10.91 13.37 6.59
CA ARG A 98 -11.39 13.44 7.97
C ARG A 98 -10.26 14.13 8.74
N ARG A 99 -10.40 15.44 9.01
CA ARG A 99 -9.54 16.12 9.98
C ARG A 99 -9.68 15.36 11.30
N VAL A 100 -8.69 14.57 11.65
CA VAL A 100 -8.48 14.15 13.04
C VAL A 100 -7.75 15.32 13.68
N GLY A 101 -8.53 16.24 14.27
CA GLY A 101 -8.01 17.35 15.05
C GLY A 101 -7.29 16.88 16.31
N LYS A 102 -6.54 17.79 16.94
CA LYS A 102 -6.02 17.61 18.31
C LYS A 102 -7.16 17.39 19.30
#